data_AF-A0A7C3XXT9-F1
#
_entry.id   AF-A0A7C3XXT9-F1
#
_cell.length_a   1.000
_cell.length_b   1.000
_cell.length_c   1.000
_cell.angle_alpha   90.00
_cell.angle_beta   90.00
_cell.angle_gamma   90.00
#
_symmetry.space_group_name_H-M   'P 1'
#
loop_
_entity.id
_entity.type
_entity.pdbx_description
1 polymer ?
#
loop_
_entity_poly.entity_id
_entity_poly.type
_entity_poly.pdbx_seq_one_letter_code
_entity_poly.pdbx_strand_id
1 'polypeptide(L)'
;MVEPTLYTEICPRCEEGLLTSVTAPQDIPIEGSLVRINEVQMEECPLCGFRSLSGRDAGLYEILFASEYQGISELVQALKKAGYYGLFLREDQRETFIGFATREYVAALDEGVKGLYLDNESHHVLQGLARWEGGLVPIDLAGRRYTVRLPKIGEGENGIVYDYQESTEAVLKIAKPRPYSRHHLQEESEVTDFFEKQGVPVPRILLSDPYGSFMIKERLAGESLARLYNRLGGPENPQHQKVKEEVRRFISGLLELFVKHPEAKTSVSPNNIFVLIRGNECRCLLVDTGPAPFHDYSGFDFDHYWETVIPQKIKQYAAAGYL
;
A
#
# COMPACT_ATOMS: atom_id res chain seq x y z
N MET A 1 -7.02 -8.78 29.00
CA MET A 1 -7.66 -8.47 27.70
C MET A 1 -7.33 -7.02 27.42
N VAL A 2 -6.41 -6.78 26.49
CA VAL A 2 -6.05 -5.43 26.04
C VAL A 2 -7.08 -5.07 24.97
N GLU A 3 -7.87 -4.03 25.19
CA GLU A 3 -8.75 -3.49 24.15
C GLU A 3 -7.91 -3.17 22.91
N PRO A 4 -8.33 -3.56 21.70
CA PRO A 4 -7.63 -3.14 20.50
C PRO A 4 -7.76 -1.62 20.40
N THR A 5 -6.65 -0.90 20.55
CA THR A 5 -6.55 0.50 20.20
C THR A 5 -7.04 0.63 18.75
N LEU A 6 -8.13 1.39 18.54
CA LEU A 6 -8.59 1.75 17.21
C LEU A 6 -7.43 2.48 16.52
N TYR A 7 -6.73 1.79 15.62
CA TYR A 7 -5.74 2.42 14.75
C TYR A 7 -6.49 3.39 13.85
N THR A 8 -6.40 4.68 14.16
CA THR A 8 -6.97 5.73 13.32
C THR A 8 -6.01 5.98 12.16
N GLU A 9 -6.38 5.54 10.95
CA GLU A 9 -5.57 5.75 9.75
C GLU A 9 -5.59 7.25 9.34
N ILE A 10 -4.46 7.76 8.83
CA ILE A 10 -4.37 9.11 8.29
C ILE A 10 -4.98 9.09 6.88
N CYS A 11 -5.69 10.14 6.49
CA CYS A 11 -6.31 10.22 5.17
C CYS A 11 -5.24 10.26 4.06
N PRO A 12 -5.31 9.37 3.05
CA PRO A 12 -4.29 9.29 2.00
C PRO A 12 -4.33 10.50 1.08
N ARG A 13 -5.48 11.17 1.01
CA ARG A 13 -5.71 12.26 0.08
C ARG A 13 -5.18 13.60 0.58
N CYS A 14 -5.36 13.89 1.86
CA CYS A 14 -4.95 15.18 2.43
C CYS A 14 -3.84 15.08 3.46
N GLU A 15 -3.48 13.89 3.95
CA GLU A 15 -2.49 13.66 5.03
C GLU A 15 -2.74 14.41 6.35
N GLU A 16 -3.85 15.17 6.45
CA GLU A 16 -4.22 16.02 7.58
C GLU A 16 -5.38 15.44 8.39
N GLY A 17 -6.31 14.77 7.70
CA GLY A 17 -7.50 14.19 8.31
C GLY A 17 -7.25 12.80 8.85
N LEU A 18 -7.98 12.42 9.89
CA LEU A 18 -8.05 11.04 10.36
C LEU A 18 -9.28 10.37 9.76
N LEU A 19 -9.13 9.17 9.22
CA LEU A 19 -10.23 8.39 8.67
C LEU A 19 -11.14 7.89 9.79
N THR A 20 -12.46 7.98 9.58
CA THR A 20 -13.48 7.46 10.49
C THR A 20 -14.35 6.43 9.79
N SER A 21 -14.70 5.36 10.49
CA SER A 21 -15.63 4.35 9.97
C SER A 21 -17.05 4.91 9.86
N VAL A 22 -17.69 4.71 8.71
CA VAL A 22 -19.07 5.09 8.41
C VAL A 22 -19.79 3.94 7.73
N THR A 23 -21.11 3.91 7.80
CA THR A 23 -21.94 2.91 7.13
C THR A 23 -22.74 3.58 6.01
N ALA A 24 -22.66 3.09 4.77
CA ALA A 24 -23.40 3.65 3.63
C ALA A 24 -23.78 2.55 2.60
N PRO A 25 -24.86 2.73 1.81
CA PRO A 25 -25.16 1.83 0.70
C PRO A 25 -24.14 1.98 -0.44
N GLN A 26 -23.88 0.89 -1.15
CA GLN A 26 -23.04 0.86 -2.34
C GLN A 26 -23.80 0.24 -3.52
N ASP A 27 -23.76 0.92 -4.66
CA ASP A 27 -24.32 0.43 -5.92
C ASP A 27 -23.20 -0.12 -6.82
N ILE A 28 -23.39 -1.34 -7.34
CA ILE A 28 -22.42 -2.03 -8.18
C ILE A 28 -23.05 -2.38 -9.52
N PRO A 29 -22.51 -1.87 -10.64
CA PRO A 29 -22.99 -2.24 -11.97
C PRO A 29 -22.47 -3.63 -12.37
N ILE A 30 -23.36 -4.51 -12.82
CA ILE A 30 -23.08 -5.85 -13.35
C ILE A 30 -23.89 -6.04 -14.64
N GLU A 31 -23.24 -6.20 -15.79
CA GLU A 31 -23.89 -6.39 -17.10
C GLU A 31 -25.08 -5.43 -17.38
N GLY A 32 -24.93 -4.15 -17.01
CA GLY A 32 -25.97 -3.12 -17.19
C GLY A 32 -27.10 -3.12 -16.14
N SER A 33 -27.08 -4.04 -15.18
CA SER A 33 -27.93 -4.05 -13.99
C SER A 33 -27.22 -3.40 -12.80
N LEU A 34 -27.97 -2.78 -11.88
CA LEU A 34 -27.44 -2.17 -10.66
C LEU A 34 -27.78 -3.05 -9.46
N VAL A 35 -26.77 -3.59 -8.77
CA VAL A 35 -26.93 -4.32 -7.51
C VAL A 35 -26.60 -3.40 -6.35
N ARG A 36 -27.55 -3.17 -5.44
CA ARG A 36 -27.34 -2.36 -4.24
C ARG A 36 -27.01 -3.25 -3.04
N ILE A 37 -25.89 -2.98 -2.41
CA ILE A 37 -25.52 -3.53 -1.10
C ILE A 37 -25.84 -2.46 -0.07
N ASN A 38 -26.65 -2.83 0.93
CA ASN A 38 -26.96 -1.94 2.02
C ASN A 38 -25.92 -2.11 3.14
N GLU A 39 -25.70 -1.05 3.91
CA GLU A 39 -24.91 -1.09 5.14
C GLU A 39 -23.42 -1.45 4.97
N VAL A 40 -22.79 -1.02 3.89
CA VAL A 40 -21.35 -1.24 3.67
C VAL A 40 -20.53 -0.36 4.61
N GLN A 41 -19.59 -0.99 5.34
CA GLN A 41 -18.61 -0.27 6.14
C GLN A 41 -17.59 0.42 5.20
N MET A 42 -17.49 1.73 5.35
CA MET A 42 -16.58 2.60 4.60
C MET A 42 -15.72 3.39 5.58
N GLU A 43 -14.60 3.92 5.09
CA GLU A 43 -13.83 4.93 5.79
C GLU A 43 -14.00 6.27 5.11
N GLU A 44 -14.29 7.31 5.90
CA GLU A 44 -14.49 8.67 5.44
C GLU A 44 -13.50 9.63 6.10
N CYS A 45 -12.92 10.54 5.33
CA CYS A 45 -12.19 11.68 5.84
C CYS A 45 -13.15 12.86 6.05
N PRO A 46 -13.37 13.35 7.29
CA PRO A 46 -14.27 14.47 7.54
C PRO A 46 -13.75 15.81 7.01
N LEU A 47 -12.43 15.92 6.74
CA LEU A 47 -11.83 17.16 6.25
C LEU A 47 -11.98 17.36 4.74
N CYS A 48 -11.73 16.32 3.95
CA CYS A 48 -11.74 16.42 2.47
C CYS A 48 -12.86 15.62 1.79
N GLY A 49 -13.70 14.93 2.56
CA GLY A 49 -14.80 14.10 2.06
C GLY A 49 -14.34 12.86 1.29
N PHE A 50 -13.06 12.48 1.38
CA PHE A 50 -12.56 11.22 0.81
C PHE A 50 -13.33 10.05 1.42
N ARG A 51 -13.80 9.13 0.58
CA ARG A 51 -14.47 7.89 0.99
C ARG A 51 -13.76 6.70 0.36
N SER A 52 -13.52 5.67 1.16
CA SER A 52 -13.04 4.39 0.68
C SER A 52 -13.87 3.25 1.24
N LEU A 53 -14.02 2.17 0.46
CA LEU A 53 -14.57 0.93 0.99
C LEU A 53 -13.61 0.41 2.05
N SER A 54 -14.11 0.17 3.25
CA SER A 54 -13.29 -0.53 4.23
C SER A 54 -13.21 -1.97 3.73
N GLY A 55 -11.99 -2.46 3.50
CA GLY A 55 -11.73 -3.82 3.04
C GLY A 55 -12.13 -4.94 4.01
N ARG A 56 -12.96 -4.61 5.01
CA ARG A 56 -13.53 -5.54 5.97
C ARG A 56 -14.79 -6.22 5.40
N ASP A 57 -15.65 -5.50 4.68
CA ASP A 57 -17.03 -5.97 4.37
C ASP A 57 -17.51 -5.67 2.94
N ALA A 58 -16.58 -5.49 1.97
CA ALA A 58 -16.93 -5.64 0.56
C ALA A 58 -16.52 -7.04 0.11
N GLY A 59 -17.07 -8.06 0.78
CA GLY A 59 -16.92 -9.42 0.35
C GLY A 59 -17.57 -9.56 -1.03
N LEU A 60 -16.78 -9.89 -2.05
CA LEU A 60 -17.29 -10.60 -3.22
C LEU A 60 -18.21 -11.75 -2.75
N TYR A 61 -17.88 -12.37 -1.61
CA TYR A 61 -18.75 -13.28 -0.89
C TYR A 61 -20.11 -12.68 -0.52
N GLU A 62 -20.26 -11.54 0.15
CA GLU A 62 -21.60 -11.02 0.52
C GLU A 62 -22.48 -10.66 -0.68
N ILE A 63 -21.86 -10.27 -1.80
CA ILE A 63 -22.52 -10.01 -3.09
C ILE A 63 -22.98 -11.30 -3.75
N LEU A 64 -22.17 -12.34 -3.62
CA LEU A 64 -22.42 -13.66 -4.16
C LEU A 64 -23.25 -14.56 -3.22
N PHE A 65 -23.29 -14.26 -1.92
CA PHE A 65 -24.06 -14.91 -0.86
C PHE A 65 -25.21 -14.02 -0.41
N ALA A 66 -25.80 -13.28 -1.36
CA ALA A 66 -27.17 -12.82 -1.20
C ALA A 66 -28.01 -13.99 -0.66
N SER A 67 -28.96 -13.68 0.24
CA SER A 67 -29.71 -14.65 1.07
C SER A 67 -30.46 -15.76 0.33
N GLU A 68 -30.38 -15.77 -0.99
CA GLU A 68 -30.90 -16.75 -1.94
C GLU A 68 -30.04 -18.01 -2.11
N TYR A 69 -28.75 -18.02 -1.71
CA TYR A 69 -27.89 -19.21 -1.81
C TYR A 69 -27.62 -19.83 -0.44
N GLN A 70 -27.99 -21.11 -0.24
CA GLN A 70 -27.88 -21.80 1.05
C GLN A 70 -26.46 -22.32 1.34
N GLY A 71 -25.55 -22.27 0.35
CA GLY A 71 -24.15 -22.66 0.55
C GLY A 71 -23.23 -22.40 -0.65
N ILE A 72 -21.91 -22.51 -0.40
CA ILE A 72 -20.84 -22.21 -1.38
C ILE A 72 -20.99 -23.02 -2.69
N SER A 73 -21.48 -24.25 -2.61
CA SER A 73 -21.64 -25.13 -3.76
C SER A 73 -22.75 -24.68 -4.73
N GLU A 74 -23.87 -24.14 -4.21
CA GLU A 74 -24.97 -23.62 -5.03
C GLU A 74 -24.56 -22.35 -5.78
N LEU A 75 -23.84 -21.47 -5.09
CA LEU A 75 -23.27 -20.27 -5.69
C LEU A 75 -22.28 -20.59 -6.81
N VAL A 76 -21.34 -21.53 -6.59
CA VAL A 76 -20.39 -21.95 -7.61
C VAL A 76 -21.11 -22.51 -8.85
N GLN A 77 -22.23 -23.22 -8.66
CA GLN A 77 -23.06 -23.68 -9.76
C GLN A 77 -23.83 -22.54 -10.46
N ALA A 78 -24.34 -21.56 -9.70
CA ALA A 78 -25.02 -20.38 -10.25
C ALA A 78 -24.06 -19.53 -11.09
N LEU A 79 -22.84 -19.27 -10.58
CA LEU A 79 -21.78 -18.56 -11.31
C LEU A 79 -21.35 -19.32 -12.56
N LYS A 80 -21.16 -20.64 -12.50
CA LYS A 80 -20.90 -21.46 -13.69
C LYS A 80 -22.03 -21.39 -14.71
N LYS A 81 -23.29 -21.41 -14.26
CA LYS A 81 -24.47 -21.25 -15.15
C LYS A 81 -24.53 -19.85 -15.76
N ALA A 82 -24.08 -18.82 -15.05
CA ALA A 82 -23.96 -17.45 -15.51
C ALA A 82 -22.68 -17.18 -16.35
N GLY A 83 -21.89 -18.22 -16.66
CA GLY A 83 -20.70 -18.08 -17.52
C GLY A 83 -19.40 -17.74 -16.79
N TYR A 84 -19.43 -17.62 -15.46
CA TYR A 84 -18.30 -17.28 -14.60
C TYR A 84 -17.58 -18.54 -14.09
N TYR A 85 -16.81 -19.19 -14.96
CA TYR A 85 -16.17 -20.49 -14.67
C TYR A 85 -14.87 -20.44 -13.83
N GLY A 86 -14.25 -19.27 -13.70
CA GLY A 86 -12.93 -19.10 -13.08
C GLY A 86 -12.92 -18.24 -11.81
N LEU A 87 -14.09 -17.85 -11.31
CA LEU A 87 -14.20 -16.85 -10.25
C LEU A 87 -13.72 -17.37 -8.89
N PHE A 88 -13.61 -18.69 -8.69
CA PHE A 88 -12.91 -19.28 -7.55
C PHE A 88 -12.40 -20.69 -7.91
N LEU A 89 -11.27 -21.08 -7.30
CA LEU A 89 -10.80 -22.47 -7.10
C LEU A 89 -9.95 -23.07 -8.23
N ARG A 90 -8.62 -22.95 -8.09
CA ARG A 90 -7.76 -24.13 -8.28
C ARG A 90 -7.73 -24.89 -6.96
N GLU A 91 -8.36 -26.06 -6.90
CA GLU A 91 -8.10 -27.04 -5.85
C GLU A 91 -6.80 -27.79 -6.22
N ASP A 92 -5.69 -27.49 -5.55
CA ASP A 92 -4.58 -28.44 -5.49
C ASP A 92 -4.82 -29.39 -4.31
N GLN A 93 -4.94 -30.69 -4.60
CA GLN A 93 -5.37 -31.74 -3.67
C GLN A 93 -4.40 -31.99 -2.50
N ARG A 94 -3.30 -31.25 -2.39
CA ARG A 94 -2.27 -31.50 -1.37
C ARG A 94 -2.22 -30.48 -0.25
N GLU A 95 -2.70 -29.25 -0.48
CA GLU A 95 -2.70 -28.18 0.53
C GLU A 95 -3.87 -27.25 0.18
N THR A 96 -4.89 -27.17 1.05
CA THR A 96 -6.04 -26.27 0.87
C THR A 96 -5.61 -24.80 0.99
N PHE A 97 -4.96 -24.28 -0.06
CA PHE A 97 -4.76 -22.87 -0.30
C PHE A 97 -5.69 -22.46 -1.44
N ILE A 98 -6.41 -21.36 -1.23
CA ILE A 98 -7.31 -20.77 -2.22
C ILE A 98 -6.45 -20.31 -3.40
N GLY A 99 -6.50 -21.01 -4.53
CA GLY A 99 -5.85 -20.56 -5.76
C GLY A 99 -6.67 -19.47 -6.45
N PHE A 100 -6.04 -18.34 -6.76
CA PHE A 100 -6.66 -17.23 -7.49
C PHE A 100 -6.56 -17.41 -9.01
N ALA A 101 -7.49 -16.80 -9.72
CA ALA A 101 -7.58 -16.79 -11.16
C ALA A 101 -6.40 -16.02 -11.76
N THR A 102 -6.06 -16.37 -13.00
CA THR A 102 -5.00 -15.65 -13.71
C THR A 102 -5.46 -14.25 -14.10
N ARG A 103 -4.51 -13.35 -14.38
CA ARG A 103 -4.86 -11.99 -14.81
C ARG A 103 -5.59 -11.94 -16.15
N GLU A 104 -5.42 -12.94 -17.02
CA GLU A 104 -6.19 -13.06 -18.25
C GLU A 104 -7.69 -13.28 -17.97
N TYR A 105 -8.02 -14.07 -16.94
CA TYR A 105 -9.41 -14.23 -16.51
C TYR A 105 -9.96 -12.94 -15.90
N VAL A 106 -9.20 -12.32 -15.00
CA VAL A 106 -9.60 -11.07 -14.33
C VAL A 106 -9.83 -9.95 -15.35
N ALA A 107 -9.02 -9.90 -16.43
CA ALA A 107 -9.17 -8.94 -17.51
C ALA A 107 -10.52 -9.03 -18.24
N ALA A 108 -11.12 -10.23 -18.29
CA ALA A 108 -12.41 -10.48 -18.95
C ALA A 108 -13.63 -10.18 -18.06
N LEU A 109 -13.42 -9.85 -16.78
CA LEU A 109 -14.50 -9.47 -15.87
C LEU A 109 -14.96 -8.03 -16.12
N ASP A 110 -16.25 -7.78 -15.93
CA ASP A 110 -16.80 -6.43 -15.81
C ASP A 110 -16.11 -5.65 -14.67
N GLU A 111 -15.94 -4.33 -14.83
CA GLU A 111 -15.19 -3.48 -13.90
C GLU A 111 -15.68 -3.57 -12.44
N GLY A 112 -17.00 -3.63 -12.23
CA GLY A 112 -17.59 -3.79 -10.89
C GLY A 112 -17.19 -5.11 -10.23
N VAL A 113 -17.25 -6.21 -10.97
CA VAL A 113 -16.90 -7.56 -10.50
C VAL A 113 -15.39 -7.72 -10.35
N LYS A 114 -14.62 -7.12 -11.26
CA LYS A 114 -13.16 -7.09 -11.24
C LYS A 114 -12.62 -6.44 -9.97
N GLY A 115 -13.14 -5.28 -9.60
CA GLY A 115 -12.73 -4.58 -8.38
C GLY A 115 -12.90 -5.45 -7.13
N LEU A 116 -14.10 -6.02 -6.98
CA LEU A 116 -14.45 -6.91 -5.86
C LEU A 116 -13.58 -8.16 -5.81
N TYR A 117 -13.29 -8.75 -6.96
CA TYR A 117 -12.40 -9.90 -7.06
C TYR A 117 -11.02 -9.59 -6.50
N LEU A 118 -10.44 -8.47 -6.91
CA LEU A 118 -9.10 -8.06 -6.51
C LEU A 118 -9.02 -7.68 -5.02
N ASP A 119 -10.06 -7.02 -4.49
CA ASP A 119 -10.21 -6.77 -3.05
C ASP A 119 -10.22 -8.08 -2.26
N ASN A 120 -11.01 -9.05 -2.72
CA ASN A 120 -11.15 -10.33 -2.07
C ASN A 120 -9.88 -11.19 -2.13
N GLU A 121 -9.13 -11.14 -3.25
CA GLU A 121 -7.82 -11.77 -3.39
C GLU A 121 -6.86 -11.29 -2.29
N SER A 122 -6.64 -9.99 -2.20
CA SER A 122 -5.79 -9.40 -1.17
C SER A 122 -6.28 -9.75 0.24
N HIS A 123 -7.59 -9.71 0.49
CA HIS A 123 -8.16 -10.03 1.79
C HIS A 123 -7.82 -11.46 2.22
N HIS A 124 -8.08 -12.44 1.37
CA HIS A 124 -7.84 -13.86 1.70
C HIS A 124 -6.37 -14.17 1.91
N VAL A 125 -5.48 -13.60 1.10
CA VAL A 125 -4.04 -13.78 1.29
C VAL A 125 -3.60 -13.22 2.63
N LEU A 126 -3.97 -11.97 2.94
CA LEU A 126 -3.56 -11.32 4.19
C LEU A 126 -4.17 -12.00 5.43
N GLN A 127 -5.45 -12.39 5.37
CA GLN A 127 -6.10 -13.14 6.45
C GLN A 127 -5.46 -14.52 6.64
N GLY A 128 -5.10 -15.20 5.55
CA GLY A 128 -4.37 -16.46 5.59
C GLY A 128 -3.01 -16.32 6.27
N LEU A 129 -2.23 -15.29 5.90
CA LEU A 129 -0.93 -14.98 6.49
C LEU A 129 -1.02 -14.62 7.98
N ALA A 130 -2.08 -13.91 8.40
CA ALA A 130 -2.28 -13.51 9.80
C ALA A 130 -2.49 -14.70 10.77
N ARG A 131 -2.78 -15.91 10.26
CA ARG A 131 -2.95 -17.12 11.08
C ARG A 131 -1.62 -17.75 11.51
N TRP A 132 -0.51 -17.29 10.97
CA TRP A 132 0.82 -17.85 11.20
C TRP A 132 1.68 -16.88 12.01
N GLU A 133 2.39 -17.38 13.01
CA GLU A 133 3.27 -16.57 13.84
C GLU A 133 4.65 -16.32 13.20
N GLY A 134 5.08 -17.22 12.31
CA GLY A 134 6.40 -17.18 11.67
C GLY A 134 6.62 -18.31 10.67
N GLY A 135 7.71 -18.22 9.90
CA GLY A 135 8.12 -19.28 8.96
C GLY A 135 8.02 -18.87 7.49
N LEU A 136 8.19 -19.85 6.60
CA LEU A 136 8.02 -19.69 5.16
C LEU A 136 6.63 -20.14 4.78
N VAL A 137 5.84 -19.23 4.20
CA VAL A 137 4.46 -19.50 3.81
C VAL A 137 4.30 -19.33 2.31
N PRO A 138 3.88 -20.37 1.57
CA PRO A 138 3.50 -20.22 0.18
C PRO A 138 2.19 -19.44 0.07
N ILE A 139 2.14 -18.52 -0.88
CA ILE A 139 0.93 -17.75 -1.22
C ILE A 139 0.69 -17.83 -2.72
N ASP A 140 -0.58 -17.84 -3.12
CA ASP A 140 -0.98 -17.63 -4.50
C ASP A 140 -1.38 -16.16 -4.67
N LEU A 141 -0.81 -15.49 -5.67
CA LEU A 141 -1.15 -14.12 -6.06
C LEU A 141 -1.15 -14.05 -7.59
N ALA A 142 -2.22 -13.51 -8.19
CA ALA A 142 -2.33 -13.38 -9.64
C ALA A 142 -2.16 -14.71 -10.41
N GLY A 143 -2.61 -15.81 -9.83
CA GLY A 143 -2.48 -17.16 -10.39
C GLY A 143 -1.04 -17.69 -10.43
N ARG A 144 -0.12 -17.11 -9.64
CA ARG A 144 1.26 -17.56 -9.47
C ARG A 144 1.57 -17.78 -8.00
N ARG A 145 2.36 -18.83 -7.73
CA ARG A 145 2.84 -19.16 -6.38
C ARG A 145 4.10 -18.37 -6.06
N TYR A 146 4.10 -17.70 -4.92
CA TYR A 146 5.24 -17.03 -4.31
C TYR A 146 5.44 -17.56 -2.90
N THR A 147 6.59 -17.30 -2.30
CA THR A 147 6.87 -17.66 -0.91
C THR A 147 7.28 -16.42 -0.12
N VAL A 148 6.57 -16.15 0.98
CA VAL A 148 6.91 -15.05 1.89
C VAL A 148 7.45 -15.58 3.20
N ARG A 149 8.35 -14.84 3.82
CA ARG A 149 8.82 -15.11 5.18
C ARG A 149 8.08 -14.21 6.18
N LEU A 150 7.61 -14.83 7.25
CA LEU A 150 6.95 -14.20 8.37
C LEU A 150 7.92 -13.96 9.54
N PRO A 151 7.67 -12.94 10.39
CA PRO A 151 6.52 -12.02 10.35
C PRO A 151 6.61 -10.97 9.23
N LYS A 152 5.54 -10.21 9.00
CA LYS A 152 5.60 -9.01 8.14
C LYS A 152 6.71 -8.07 8.65
N ILE A 153 7.44 -7.45 7.72
CA ILE A 153 8.54 -6.52 8.04
C ILE A 153 8.11 -5.05 8.03
N GLY A 154 6.92 -4.77 7.50
CA GLY A 154 6.32 -3.44 7.53
C GLY A 154 4.83 -3.50 7.20
N GLU A 155 4.07 -2.56 7.75
CA GLU A 155 2.69 -2.31 7.38
C GLU A 155 2.54 -0.81 7.19
N GLY A 156 2.20 -0.42 5.96
CA GLY A 156 1.86 0.96 5.63
C GLY A 156 0.37 1.12 5.45
N GLU A 157 -0.04 2.32 5.08
CA GLU A 157 -1.44 2.64 4.81
C GLU A 157 -2.03 1.75 3.72
N ASN A 158 -1.33 1.63 2.59
CA ASN A 158 -1.84 0.96 1.39
C ASN A 158 -1.42 -0.51 1.26
N GLY A 159 -0.56 -1.03 2.12
CA GLY A 159 -0.10 -2.40 1.95
C GLY A 159 0.79 -2.94 3.06
N ILE A 160 0.95 -4.25 3.04
CA ILE A 160 1.76 -5.01 4.00
C ILE A 160 2.98 -5.56 3.26
N VAL A 161 4.15 -5.39 3.86
CA VAL A 161 5.44 -5.76 3.28
C VAL A 161 5.98 -7.01 3.98
N TYR A 162 6.35 -8.00 3.17
CA TYR A 162 6.95 -9.25 3.60
C TYR A 162 8.32 -9.46 2.95
N ASP A 163 9.16 -10.24 3.62
CA ASP A 163 10.39 -10.76 3.03
C ASP A 163 10.05 -11.72 1.88
N TYR A 164 10.60 -11.45 0.68
CA TYR A 164 10.41 -12.29 -0.50
C TYR A 164 11.45 -13.42 -0.49
N GLN A 165 11.01 -14.67 -0.40
CA GLN A 165 11.93 -15.79 -0.15
C GLN A 165 12.82 -16.12 -1.36
N GLU A 166 12.32 -15.86 -2.57
CA GLU A 166 13.03 -16.15 -3.81
C GLU A 166 14.19 -15.17 -4.07
N SER A 167 14.25 -14.04 -3.34
CA SER A 167 15.37 -13.10 -3.42
C SER A 167 15.55 -12.29 -2.12
N THR A 168 16.73 -12.40 -1.50
CA THR A 168 17.08 -11.64 -0.28
C THR A 168 17.13 -10.13 -0.51
N GLU A 169 17.39 -9.71 -1.75
CA GLU A 169 17.48 -8.31 -2.16
C GLU A 169 16.11 -7.71 -2.49
N ALA A 170 15.02 -8.44 -2.28
CA ALA A 170 13.68 -8.00 -2.60
C ALA A 170 12.69 -8.21 -1.45
N VAL A 171 11.60 -7.47 -1.52
CA VAL A 171 10.45 -7.55 -0.62
C VAL A 171 9.18 -7.61 -1.44
N LEU A 172 8.16 -8.28 -0.92
CA LEU A 172 6.85 -8.39 -1.54
C LEU A 172 5.87 -7.52 -0.74
N LYS A 173 5.31 -6.49 -1.39
CA LYS A 173 4.26 -5.63 -0.83
C LYS A 173 2.92 -6.07 -1.40
N ILE A 174 1.97 -6.42 -0.54
CA ILE A 174 0.60 -6.79 -0.88
C ILE A 174 -0.31 -5.61 -0.54
N ALA A 175 -1.16 -5.17 -1.48
CA ALA A 175 -2.14 -4.14 -1.21
C ALA A 175 -3.12 -4.59 -0.12
N LYS A 176 -3.51 -3.67 0.78
CA LYS A 176 -4.69 -3.90 1.61
C LYS A 176 -5.93 -4.08 0.71
N PRO A 177 -6.98 -4.81 1.16
CA PRO A 177 -8.14 -5.15 0.33
C PRO A 177 -9.07 -3.96 0.10
N ARG A 178 -8.56 -2.89 -0.52
CA ARG A 178 -9.29 -1.65 -0.77
C ARG A 178 -8.97 -1.14 -2.18
N PRO A 179 -9.94 -0.60 -2.94
CA PRO A 179 -9.68 -0.09 -4.28
C PRO A 179 -8.60 0.98 -4.34
N TYR A 180 -8.61 1.92 -3.39
CA TYR A 180 -7.60 2.98 -3.35
C TYR A 180 -6.21 2.41 -3.09
N SER A 181 -6.05 1.40 -2.22
CA SER A 181 -4.75 0.79 -1.97
C SER A 181 -4.14 0.19 -3.24
N ARG A 182 -4.97 -0.45 -4.09
CA ARG A 182 -4.52 -0.93 -5.41
C ARG A 182 -4.13 0.19 -6.35
N HIS A 183 -4.95 1.22 -6.46
CA HIS A 183 -4.63 2.39 -7.28
C HIS A 183 -3.31 3.03 -6.83
N HIS A 184 -3.09 3.17 -5.53
CA HIS A 184 -1.83 3.67 -4.98
C HIS A 184 -0.63 2.79 -5.33
N LEU A 185 -0.77 1.45 -5.35
CA LEU A 185 0.32 0.57 -5.78
C LEU A 185 0.61 0.70 -7.29
N GLN A 186 -0.41 0.91 -8.12
CA GLN A 186 -0.22 1.19 -9.55
C GLN A 186 0.50 2.52 -9.75
N GLU A 187 0.03 3.59 -9.09
CA GLU A 187 0.65 4.91 -9.12
C GLU A 187 2.09 4.87 -8.56
N GLU A 188 2.33 4.17 -7.44
CA GLU A 188 3.67 3.98 -6.88
C GLU A 188 4.60 3.33 -7.93
N SER A 189 4.10 2.35 -8.69
CA SER A 189 4.87 1.71 -9.75
C SER A 189 5.24 2.68 -10.88
N GLU A 190 4.27 3.47 -11.36
CA GLU A 190 4.49 4.43 -12.46
C GLU A 190 5.42 5.56 -12.05
N VAL A 191 5.20 6.12 -10.86
CA VAL A 191 5.99 7.25 -10.34
C VAL A 191 7.40 6.79 -9.95
N THR A 192 7.58 5.57 -9.42
CA THR A 192 8.91 5.00 -9.15
C THR A 192 9.72 4.87 -10.44
N ASP A 193 9.12 4.31 -11.51
CA ASP A 193 9.78 4.19 -12.82
C ASP A 193 10.15 5.56 -13.41
N PHE A 194 9.27 6.56 -13.25
CA PHE A 194 9.59 7.94 -13.60
C PHE A 194 10.81 8.47 -12.83
N PHE A 195 10.82 8.35 -11.50
CA PHE A 195 11.93 8.83 -10.68
C PHE A 195 13.25 8.14 -11.00
N GLU A 196 13.24 6.82 -11.21
CA GLU A 196 14.41 6.07 -11.64
C GLU A 196 14.99 6.63 -12.95
N LYS A 197 14.14 6.90 -13.95
CA LYS A 197 14.54 7.50 -15.23
C LYS A 197 15.09 8.92 -15.10
N GLN A 198 14.65 9.67 -14.09
CA GLN A 198 15.18 11.00 -13.76
C GLN A 198 16.45 10.95 -12.89
N GLY A 199 16.94 9.75 -12.56
CA GLY A 199 18.13 9.56 -11.73
C GLY A 199 17.92 9.84 -10.25
N VAL A 200 16.66 9.89 -9.79
CA VAL A 200 16.33 9.97 -8.37
C VAL A 200 16.50 8.59 -7.74
N PRO A 201 17.32 8.43 -6.68
CA PRO A 201 17.44 7.18 -5.96
C PRO A 201 16.11 6.70 -5.36
N VAL A 202 15.55 5.64 -5.93
CA VAL A 202 14.33 4.95 -5.48
C VAL A 202 14.57 3.44 -5.48
N PRO A 203 13.91 2.65 -4.62
CA PRO A 203 13.96 1.19 -4.69
C PRO A 203 13.26 0.71 -5.95
N ARG A 204 13.96 -0.01 -6.83
CA ARG A 204 13.38 -0.41 -8.13
C ARG A 204 12.22 -1.37 -7.96
N ILE A 205 11.20 -1.21 -8.78
CA ILE A 205 10.10 -2.17 -8.89
C ILE A 205 10.55 -3.29 -9.83
N LEU A 206 10.70 -4.50 -9.28
CA LEU A 206 11.15 -5.67 -10.03
C LEU A 206 9.98 -6.35 -10.75
N LEU A 207 8.80 -6.29 -10.14
CA LEU A 207 7.55 -6.78 -10.70
C LEU A 207 6.39 -6.00 -10.07
N SER A 208 5.43 -5.56 -10.87
CA SER A 208 4.16 -5.02 -10.39
C SER A 208 2.99 -5.78 -11.00
N ASP A 209 1.94 -5.92 -10.22
CA ASP A 209 0.66 -6.40 -10.71
C ASP A 209 -0.05 -5.29 -11.50
N PRO A 210 -0.54 -5.54 -12.73
CA PRO A 210 -1.22 -4.51 -13.53
C PRO A 210 -2.49 -3.96 -12.87
N TYR A 211 -3.06 -4.67 -11.90
CA TYR A 211 -4.23 -4.24 -11.13
C TYR A 211 -3.88 -3.76 -9.72
N GLY A 212 -2.60 -3.67 -9.36
CA GLY A 212 -2.18 -3.12 -8.08
C GLY A 212 -2.38 -4.02 -6.87
N SER A 213 -2.67 -5.33 -7.03
CA SER A 213 -2.83 -6.21 -5.86
C SER A 213 -1.52 -6.44 -5.10
N PHE A 214 -0.39 -6.43 -5.80
CA PHE A 214 0.93 -6.59 -5.18
C PHE A 214 2.05 -5.97 -6.04
N MET A 215 3.22 -5.83 -5.43
CA MET A 215 4.48 -5.53 -6.11
C MET A 215 5.64 -6.23 -5.42
N ILE A 216 6.67 -6.56 -6.20
CA ILE A 216 7.97 -6.99 -5.72
C ILE A 216 8.93 -5.85 -6.01
N LYS A 217 9.61 -5.37 -4.98
CA LYS A 217 10.57 -4.26 -5.10
C LYS A 217 11.86 -4.55 -4.36
N GLU A 218 12.90 -3.82 -4.70
CA GLU A 218 14.18 -3.92 -4.00
C GLU A 218 14.01 -3.66 -2.50
N ARG A 219 14.73 -4.44 -1.70
CA ARG A 219 14.79 -4.25 -0.25
C ARG A 219 15.41 -2.89 0.03
N LEU A 220 14.75 -2.11 0.89
CA LEU A 220 15.26 -0.83 1.32
C LEU A 220 16.59 -0.99 2.05
N ALA A 221 17.58 -0.19 1.67
CA ALA A 221 18.80 -0.01 2.43
C ALA A 221 18.70 1.29 3.25
N GLY A 222 19.09 1.24 4.52
CA GLY A 222 19.10 2.41 5.41
C GLY A 222 17.88 2.49 6.33
N GLU A 223 17.66 3.65 6.93
CA GLU A 223 16.58 3.92 7.87
C GLU A 223 15.85 5.21 7.49
N SER A 224 14.54 5.31 7.78
CA SER A 224 13.81 6.56 7.53
C SER A 224 14.41 7.71 8.34
N LEU A 225 14.40 8.90 7.76
CA LEU A 225 14.91 10.12 8.39
C LEU A 225 14.18 10.38 9.71
N ALA A 226 12.88 10.07 9.79
CA ALA A 226 12.09 10.16 11.03
C ALA A 226 12.68 9.33 12.19
N ARG A 227 13.16 8.10 11.92
CA ARG A 227 13.81 7.24 12.94
C ARG A 227 15.26 7.64 13.22
N LEU A 228 15.95 8.12 12.20
CA LEU A 228 17.35 8.48 12.28
C LEU A 228 17.57 9.82 13.00
N TYR A 229 16.70 10.80 12.77
CA TYR A 229 16.90 12.22 13.14
C TYR A 229 17.32 12.40 14.61
N ASN A 230 16.59 11.82 15.55
CA ASN A 230 16.87 11.94 16.98
C ASN A 230 18.18 11.24 17.40
N ARG A 231 18.67 10.27 16.62
CA ARG A 231 19.92 9.54 16.89
C ARG A 231 21.16 10.21 16.30
N LEU A 232 20.99 11.23 15.45
CA LEU A 232 22.12 11.98 14.85
C LEU A 232 22.90 12.81 15.87
N GLY A 233 22.32 13.04 17.06
CA GLY A 233 22.90 13.91 18.08
C GLY A 233 22.68 15.40 17.77
N GLY A 234 23.38 16.25 18.51
CA GLY A 234 23.28 17.71 18.37
C GLY A 234 23.87 18.25 17.06
N PRO A 235 23.64 19.54 16.75
CA PRO A 235 24.10 20.16 15.51
C PRO A 235 25.61 20.04 15.27
N GLU A 236 26.43 20.07 16.32
CA GLU A 236 27.89 19.95 16.20
C GLU A 236 28.37 18.53 15.85
N ASN A 237 27.48 17.52 15.84
CA ASN A 237 27.87 16.15 15.53
C ASN A 237 28.21 16.03 14.02
N PRO A 238 29.39 15.48 13.65
CA PRO A 238 29.78 15.32 12.25
C PRO A 238 28.77 14.50 11.43
N GLN A 239 28.14 13.49 12.04
CA GLN A 239 27.11 12.68 11.39
C GLN A 239 25.82 13.48 11.17
N HIS A 240 25.43 14.32 12.13
CA HIS A 240 24.30 15.24 11.97
C HIS A 240 24.51 16.16 10.76
N GLN A 241 25.67 16.82 10.68
CA GLN A 241 25.99 17.73 9.58
C GLN A 241 26.02 17.01 8.23
N LYS A 242 26.63 15.83 8.18
CA LYS A 242 26.71 15.02 6.97
C LYS A 242 25.32 14.62 6.46
N VAL A 243 24.44 14.16 7.34
CA VAL A 243 23.07 13.77 6.96
C VAL A 243 22.24 15.00 6.61
N LYS A 244 22.35 16.10 7.36
CA LYS A 244 21.67 17.38 7.05
C LYS A 244 22.01 17.84 5.64
N GLU A 245 23.28 17.83 5.28
CA GLU A 245 23.73 18.28 3.94
C GLU A 245 23.28 17.33 2.82
N GLU A 246 23.34 16.02 3.04
CA GLU A 246 22.87 15.05 2.03
C GLU A 246 21.36 15.16 1.81
N VAL A 247 20.57 15.27 2.88
CA VAL A 247 19.11 15.48 2.80
C VAL A 247 18.79 16.81 2.12
N ARG A 248 19.55 17.87 2.40
CA ARG A 248 19.41 19.17 1.72
C ARG A 248 19.58 19.02 0.21
N ARG A 249 20.70 18.45 -0.23
CA ARG A 249 20.98 18.23 -1.65
C ARG A 249 19.89 17.39 -2.32
N PHE A 250 19.48 16.31 -1.65
CA PHE A 250 18.47 15.40 -2.15
C PHE A 250 17.11 16.09 -2.35
N ILE A 251 16.63 16.81 -1.33
CA ILE A 251 15.37 17.54 -1.41
C ILE A 251 15.44 18.64 -2.47
N SER A 252 16.53 19.41 -2.53
CA SER A 252 16.70 20.44 -3.58
C SER A 252 16.55 19.84 -4.99
N GLY A 253 17.17 18.68 -5.25
CA GLY A 253 17.01 17.98 -6.53
C GLY A 253 15.57 17.55 -6.82
N LEU A 254 14.85 17.05 -5.80
CA LEU A 254 13.42 16.72 -5.94
C LEU A 254 12.57 17.95 -6.25
N LEU A 255 12.80 19.06 -5.54
CA LEU A 255 12.04 20.30 -5.75
C LEU A 255 12.28 20.88 -7.15
N GLU A 256 13.51 20.85 -7.65
CA GLU A 256 13.81 21.24 -9.03
C GLU A 256 13.08 20.35 -10.05
N LEU A 257 12.99 19.04 -9.76
CA LEU A 257 12.25 18.11 -10.60
C LEU A 257 10.74 18.39 -10.57
N PHE A 258 10.18 18.69 -9.41
CA PHE A 258 8.75 19.02 -9.24
C PHE A 258 8.34 20.32 -9.92
N VAL A 259 9.25 21.27 -10.09
CA VAL A 259 9.00 22.48 -10.89
C VAL A 259 8.84 22.13 -12.37
N LYS A 260 9.62 21.16 -12.88
CA LYS A 260 9.56 20.70 -14.28
C LYS A 260 8.39 19.73 -14.53
N HIS A 261 8.05 18.93 -13.52
CA HIS A 261 7.06 17.86 -13.55
C HIS A 261 6.13 17.93 -12.33
N PRO A 262 5.22 18.94 -12.29
CA PRO A 262 4.32 19.12 -11.16
C PRO A 262 3.37 17.94 -10.92
N GLU A 263 3.07 17.16 -11.97
CA GLU A 263 2.28 15.93 -11.90
C GLU A 263 2.95 14.81 -11.10
N ALA A 264 4.29 14.81 -11.03
CA ALA A 264 5.09 13.80 -10.36
C ALA A 264 5.47 14.18 -8.92
N LYS A 265 4.94 15.31 -8.41
CA LYS A 265 5.14 15.71 -7.01
C LYS A 265 4.75 14.57 -6.08
N THR A 266 5.58 14.32 -5.08
CA THR A 266 5.29 13.38 -3.99
C THR A 266 5.66 14.00 -2.65
N SER A 267 5.23 13.36 -1.56
CA SER A 267 5.43 13.84 -0.20
C SER A 267 6.90 13.80 0.22
N VAL A 268 7.51 14.96 0.43
CA VAL A 268 8.85 15.12 1.03
C VAL A 268 8.77 15.00 2.56
N SER A 269 8.19 13.90 3.04
CA SER A 269 8.09 13.59 4.46
C SER A 269 9.38 12.96 5.00
N PRO A 270 9.77 13.22 6.26
CA PRO A 270 10.89 12.50 6.88
C PRO A 270 10.66 10.99 7.00
N ASN A 271 9.43 10.48 6.86
CA ASN A 271 9.19 9.04 6.79
C ASN A 271 9.51 8.45 5.41
N ASN A 272 9.40 9.27 4.36
CA ASN A 272 9.56 8.88 2.96
C ASN A 272 11.00 9.07 2.46
N ILE A 273 11.83 9.78 3.22
CA ILE A 273 13.26 9.91 2.94
C ILE A 273 14.02 8.89 3.78
N PHE A 274 14.60 7.89 3.12
CA PHE A 274 15.51 6.94 3.74
C PHE A 274 16.94 7.43 3.61
N VAL A 275 17.73 7.21 4.65
CA VAL A 275 19.14 7.58 4.68
C VAL A 275 19.98 6.33 4.89
N LEU A 276 20.85 6.04 3.93
CA LEU A 276 21.85 4.99 4.01
C LEU A 276 23.17 5.58 4.46
N ILE A 277 23.70 5.10 5.59
CA ILE A 277 25.03 5.45 6.09
C ILE A 277 25.90 4.20 6.07
N ARG A 278 26.93 4.17 5.23
CA ARG A 278 27.92 3.08 5.15
C ARG A 278 29.32 3.65 5.16
N GLY A 279 29.98 3.61 6.33
CA GLY A 279 31.28 4.25 6.53
C GLY A 279 31.25 5.74 6.17
N ASN A 280 32.02 6.12 5.15
CA ASN A 280 32.06 7.51 4.65
C ASN A 280 30.98 7.83 3.62
N GLU A 281 30.16 6.88 3.21
CA GLU A 281 29.04 7.11 2.31
C GLU A 281 27.78 7.55 3.08
N CYS A 282 27.07 8.55 2.56
CA CYS A 282 25.73 8.94 2.99
C CYS A 282 24.92 9.17 1.72
N ARG A 283 23.78 8.50 1.58
CA ARG A 283 22.89 8.65 0.43
C ARG A 283 21.45 8.67 0.90
N CYS A 284 20.65 9.50 0.26
CA CYS A 284 19.21 9.50 0.42
C CYS A 284 18.53 8.63 -0.63
N LEU A 285 17.44 7.99 -0.24
CA LEU A 285 16.52 7.27 -1.12
C LEU A 285 15.11 7.78 -0.84
N LEU A 286 14.32 7.94 -1.89
CA LEU A 286 12.90 8.25 -1.79
C LEU A 286 12.11 6.95 -1.78
N VAL A 287 11.21 6.80 -0.82
CA VAL A 287 10.29 5.67 -0.71
C VAL A 287 8.86 6.17 -0.64
N ASP A 288 7.92 5.29 -0.96
CA ASP A 288 6.48 5.61 -0.93
C ASP A 288 6.14 6.78 -1.86
N THR A 289 6.49 6.63 -3.14
CA THR A 289 6.41 7.65 -4.20
C THR A 289 4.97 7.89 -4.69
N GLY A 290 3.98 7.82 -3.81
CA GLY A 290 2.60 8.13 -4.17
C GLY A 290 2.48 9.57 -4.66
N PRO A 291 1.74 9.84 -5.75
CA PRO A 291 1.60 11.19 -6.29
C PRO A 291 0.81 12.07 -5.32
N ALA A 292 1.37 13.25 -5.03
CA ALA A 292 0.78 14.30 -4.22
C ALA A 292 0.83 15.63 -5.00
N PRO A 293 0.15 15.74 -6.16
CA PRO A 293 0.25 16.90 -7.06
C PRO A 293 -0.22 18.20 -6.43
N PHE A 294 -1.07 18.11 -5.40
CA PHE A 294 -1.61 19.26 -4.66
C PHE A 294 -0.65 19.83 -3.62
N HIS A 295 0.49 19.18 -3.34
CA HIS A 295 1.50 19.74 -2.45
C HIS A 295 2.11 21.01 -3.06
N ASP A 296 2.07 22.09 -2.28
CA ASP A 296 2.71 23.35 -2.62
C ASP A 296 4.07 23.46 -1.90
N TYR A 297 5.13 23.38 -2.70
CA TYR A 297 6.51 23.53 -2.24
C TYR A 297 7.11 24.91 -2.59
N SER A 298 6.31 25.86 -3.10
CA SER A 298 6.80 27.18 -3.53
C SER A 298 7.44 28.00 -2.40
N GLY A 299 7.00 27.78 -1.16
CA GLY A 299 7.56 28.39 0.05
C GLY A 299 8.50 27.46 0.85
N PHE A 300 8.99 26.37 0.26
CA PHE A 300 9.83 25.41 0.99
C PHE A 300 11.15 26.04 1.43
N ASP A 301 11.40 26.03 2.74
CA ASP A 301 12.68 26.43 3.36
C ASP A 301 13.30 25.23 4.08
N PHE A 302 14.54 24.89 3.71
CA PHE A 302 15.18 23.68 4.22
C PHE A 302 15.50 23.76 5.71
N ASP A 303 15.96 24.90 6.21
CA ASP A 303 16.35 25.01 7.62
C ASP A 303 15.09 24.97 8.52
N HIS A 304 14.00 25.61 8.12
CA HIS A 304 12.70 25.45 8.77
C HIS A 304 12.20 24.00 8.71
N TYR A 305 12.31 23.35 7.55
CA TYR A 305 11.95 21.93 7.40
C TYR A 305 12.74 21.07 8.39
N TRP A 306 14.06 21.24 8.43
CA TRP A 306 14.96 20.47 9.28
C TRP A 306 14.68 20.70 10.76
N GLU A 307 14.60 21.95 11.19
CA GLU A 307 14.56 22.33 12.61
C GLU A 307 13.16 22.29 13.22
N THR A 308 12.12 22.45 12.40
CA THR A 308 10.74 22.57 12.88
C THR A 308 9.85 21.45 12.36
N VAL A 309 9.79 21.26 11.04
CA VAL A 309 8.83 20.32 10.43
C VAL A 309 9.17 18.87 10.78
N ILE A 310 10.44 18.46 10.65
CA ILE A 310 10.85 17.08 10.98
C ILE A 310 10.52 16.73 12.43
N PRO A 311 10.92 17.51 13.46
CA PRO A 311 10.55 17.22 14.85
C PRO A 311 9.04 17.16 15.10
N GLN A 312 8.25 18.02 14.45
CA GLN A 312 6.79 18.01 14.58
C GLN A 312 6.18 16.73 13.97
N LYS A 313 6.59 16.34 12.75
CA LYS A 313 6.14 15.12 12.09
C LYS A 313 6.52 13.87 12.89
N ILE A 314 7.74 13.81 13.45
CA ILE A 314 8.16 12.72 14.33
C ILE A 314 7.22 12.57 15.54
N LYS A 315 6.81 13.67 16.19
CA LYS A 315 5.85 13.63 17.29
C LYS A 315 4.48 13.10 16.84
N GLN A 316 4.02 13.50 15.66
CA GLN A 316 2.76 13.01 15.08
C GLN A 316 2.83 11.51 14.80
N TYR A 317 3.93 11.03 14.21
CA TYR A 317 4.12 9.61 13.92
C TYR A 317 4.22 8.75 15.18
N ALA A 318 4.89 9.24 16.21
CA ALA A 318 4.93 8.56 17.51
C ALA A 318 3.53 8.49 18.15
N ALA A 319 2.72 9.56 18.06
CA ALA A 319 1.35 9.57 18.58
C ALA A 319 0.43 8.58 17.83
N ALA A 320 0.67 8.36 16.54
CA ALA A 320 -0.07 7.39 15.72
C ALA A 320 0.46 5.93 15.86
N GLY A 321 1.55 5.71 16.60
CA GLY A 321 2.15 4.38 16.77
C GLY A 321 2.98 3.88 15.58
N TYR A 322 3.43 4.78 14.70
CA TYR A 322 4.29 4.45 13.54
C TYR A 322 5.79 4.45 13.87
N LEU A 323 6.19 5.00 15.03
CA LEU A 323 7.58 5.08 15.51
C LEU A 323 7.74 4.43 16.88
#